data_AF-A0A962QPP7-F1
#
_entry.id   AF-A0A962QPP7-F1
#
_cell.length_a   1.000
_cell.length_b   1.000
_cell.length_c   1.000
_cell.angle_alpha   90.00
_cell.angle_beta   90.00
_cell.angle_gamma   90.00
#
_symmetry.space_group_name_H-M   'P 1'
#
loop_
_entity.id
_entity.type
_entity.pdbx_description
1 polymer ?
#
loop_
_entity_poly.entity_id
_entity_poly.type
_entity_poly.pdbx_seq_one_letter_code
_entity_poly.pdbx_strand_id
1 'polypeptide(L)'
;MSKDKGDRLIQTLGKLLAANPPDGAGRFDAAQVEQLLDAYYRHISPSDLEEHDPQDLLGALVAHWRLMRERRLGEAKVRVYNPDQEEHGWRSRDTIVEVVAQDMPFLVDSISAALNQRGLAIKLTIHPVFGVSRDSNGTLKALQDTKSAGELSSCEAVIQLHVERQPHEALADLQQLVVGVIGDVSLATSDWLKMKLLAEKIEQE
;
A
#
# COMPACT_ATOMS: atom_id res chain seq x y z
N MET A 1 -23.30 -7.79 -12.43
CA MET A 1 -22.63 -9.09 -12.19
C MET A 1 -21.20 -8.94 -11.64
N SER A 2 -20.39 -7.97 -12.10
CA SER A 2 -18.99 -7.80 -11.61
C SER A 2 -18.89 -7.27 -10.16
N LYS A 3 -19.66 -6.23 -9.81
CA LYS A 3 -19.62 -5.60 -8.48
C LYS A 3 -19.98 -6.55 -7.32
N ASP A 4 -21.04 -7.34 -7.52
CA ASP A 4 -21.57 -8.31 -6.55
C ASP A 4 -20.55 -9.43 -6.18
N LYS A 5 -19.61 -9.72 -7.10
CA LYS A 5 -18.54 -10.70 -6.88
C LYS A 5 -17.42 -10.14 -6.01
N GLY A 6 -16.96 -8.92 -6.28
CA GLY A 6 -15.93 -8.26 -5.47
C GLY A 6 -16.39 -8.09 -4.03
N ASP A 7 -17.65 -7.68 -3.84
CA ASP A 7 -18.27 -7.54 -2.51
C ASP A 7 -18.29 -8.88 -1.76
N ARG A 8 -18.53 -10.00 -2.46
CA ARG A 8 -18.49 -11.35 -1.87
C ARG A 8 -17.09 -11.78 -1.46
N LEU A 9 -16.06 -11.42 -2.23
CA LEU A 9 -14.68 -11.72 -1.86
C LEU A 9 -14.25 -10.91 -0.63
N ILE A 10 -14.55 -9.62 -0.58
CA ILE A 10 -14.28 -8.77 0.60
C ILE A 10 -14.97 -9.34 1.84
N GLN A 11 -16.23 -9.77 1.73
CA GLN A 11 -16.92 -10.47 2.82
C GLN A 11 -16.23 -11.78 3.24
N THR A 12 -15.69 -12.52 2.28
CA THR A 12 -14.95 -13.76 2.54
C THR A 12 -13.65 -13.47 3.29
N LEU A 13 -12.89 -12.46 2.85
CA LEU A 13 -11.67 -12.01 3.50
C LEU A 13 -11.94 -11.49 4.91
N GLY A 14 -13.04 -10.75 5.14
CA GLY A 14 -13.45 -10.31 6.47
C GLY A 14 -13.77 -11.48 7.41
N LYS A 15 -14.43 -12.53 6.92
CA LYS A 15 -14.67 -13.76 7.70
C LYS A 15 -13.37 -14.50 8.01
N LEU A 16 -12.43 -14.57 7.05
CA LEU A 16 -11.12 -15.18 7.25
C LEU A 16 -10.30 -14.43 8.30
N LEU A 17 -10.30 -13.09 8.26
CA LEU A 17 -9.65 -12.24 9.25
C LEU A 17 -10.24 -12.46 10.65
N ALA A 18 -11.57 -12.57 10.76
CA ALA A 18 -12.23 -12.83 12.04
C ALA A 18 -11.92 -14.23 12.59
N ALA A 19 -11.74 -15.23 11.73
CA ALA A 19 -11.40 -16.60 12.12
C ALA A 19 -9.91 -16.77 12.47
N ASN A 20 -9.03 -16.04 11.78
CA ASN A 20 -7.58 -16.13 11.91
C ASN A 20 -6.99 -14.71 12.03
N PRO A 21 -7.10 -14.07 13.21
CA PRO A 21 -6.50 -12.78 13.43
C PRO A 21 -4.97 -12.88 13.31
N PRO A 22 -4.27 -11.86 12.78
CA PRO A 22 -2.84 -11.92 12.59
C PRO A 22 -2.07 -12.20 13.89
N ASP A 23 -1.02 -13.02 13.81
CA ASP A 23 -0.20 -13.34 14.99
C ASP A 23 0.40 -12.09 15.62
N GLY A 24 0.29 -12.00 16.96
CA GLY A 24 0.72 -10.85 17.75
C GLY A 24 -0.19 -9.62 17.64
N ALA A 25 -1.31 -9.71 16.91
CA ALA A 25 -2.27 -8.63 16.79
C ALA A 25 -3.14 -8.51 18.05
N GLY A 26 -3.11 -7.34 18.69
CA GLY A 26 -4.13 -6.99 19.68
C GLY A 26 -5.49 -6.75 19.02
N ARG A 27 -6.56 -6.62 19.82
CA ARG A 27 -7.92 -6.31 19.30
C ARG A 27 -7.96 -5.06 18.42
N PHE A 28 -7.11 -4.06 18.71
CA PHE A 28 -6.98 -2.83 17.92
C PHE A 28 -6.35 -3.08 16.54
N ASP A 29 -5.44 -4.04 16.46
CA ASP A 29 -4.74 -4.38 15.22
C ASP A 29 -5.69 -5.07 14.23
N ALA A 30 -6.53 -5.99 14.70
CA ALA A 30 -7.55 -6.64 13.86
C ALA A 30 -8.56 -5.64 13.27
N ALA A 31 -9.01 -4.66 14.07
CA ALA A 31 -9.92 -3.62 13.60
C ALA A 31 -9.29 -2.71 12.54
N GLN A 32 -8.00 -2.39 12.66
CA GLN A 32 -7.27 -1.63 11.63
C GLN A 32 -7.15 -2.41 10.33
N VAL A 33 -6.84 -3.71 10.39
CA VAL A 33 -6.77 -4.56 9.19
C VAL A 33 -8.13 -4.68 8.51
N GLU A 34 -9.22 -4.78 9.28
CA GLU A 34 -10.58 -4.79 8.74
C GLU A 34 -10.93 -3.46 8.05
N GLN A 35 -10.52 -2.32 8.62
CA GLN A 35 -10.70 -1.01 7.98
C GLN A 35 -9.89 -0.87 6.69
N LEU A 36 -8.68 -1.42 6.63
CA LEU A 36 -7.88 -1.41 5.40
C LEU A 36 -8.51 -2.26 4.31
N LEU A 37 -9.03 -3.44 4.65
CA LEU A 37 -9.46 -4.47 3.71
C LEU A 37 -10.35 -3.91 2.58
N ASP A 38 -11.38 -3.15 2.94
CA ASP A 38 -12.34 -2.62 1.97
C ASP A 38 -11.65 -1.64 1.01
N ALA A 39 -10.94 -0.64 1.53
CA ALA A 39 -10.26 0.36 0.71
C ALA A 39 -9.11 -0.22 -0.12
N TYR A 40 -8.42 -1.23 0.40
CA TYR A 40 -7.26 -1.85 -0.22
C TYR A 40 -7.61 -2.57 -1.52
N TYR A 41 -8.74 -3.29 -1.55
CA TYR A 41 -9.16 -4.04 -2.74
C TYR A 41 -10.29 -3.37 -3.53
N ARG A 42 -10.85 -2.25 -3.07
CA ARG A 42 -11.99 -1.54 -3.69
C ARG A 42 -11.85 -1.30 -5.20
N HIS A 43 -10.63 -0.98 -5.65
CA HIS A 43 -10.37 -0.59 -7.03
C HIS A 43 -9.73 -1.69 -7.87
N ILE A 44 -9.51 -2.87 -7.29
CA ILE A 44 -8.96 -4.02 -8.01
C ILE A 44 -10.08 -4.74 -8.73
N SER A 45 -9.81 -5.20 -9.96
CA SER A 45 -10.82 -5.93 -10.70
C SER A 45 -11.12 -7.27 -9.99
N PRO A 46 -12.39 -7.71 -9.92
CA PRO A 46 -12.72 -8.99 -9.30
C PRO A 46 -12.00 -10.18 -9.97
N SER A 47 -11.73 -10.09 -11.27
CA SER A 47 -10.96 -11.11 -12.00
C SER A 47 -9.54 -11.24 -11.49
N ASP A 48 -8.83 -10.12 -11.26
CA ASP A 48 -7.45 -10.18 -10.76
C ASP A 48 -7.42 -10.79 -9.35
N LEU A 49 -8.40 -10.45 -8.50
CA LEU A 49 -8.47 -11.02 -7.15
C LEU A 49 -8.81 -12.51 -7.16
N GLU A 50 -9.62 -12.99 -8.10
CA GLU A 50 -9.97 -14.41 -8.26
C GLU A 50 -8.76 -15.27 -8.71
N GLU A 51 -7.69 -14.66 -9.24
CA GLU A 51 -6.44 -15.37 -9.58
C GLU A 51 -5.60 -15.75 -8.35
N HIS A 52 -5.91 -15.19 -7.19
CA HIS A 52 -5.17 -15.41 -5.94
C HIS A 52 -5.98 -16.19 -4.92
N ASP A 53 -5.29 -16.97 -4.09
CA ASP A 53 -5.92 -17.61 -2.93
C ASP A 53 -6.36 -16.54 -1.92
N PRO A 54 -7.61 -16.58 -1.40
CA PRO A 54 -8.07 -15.63 -0.39
C PRO A 54 -7.18 -15.57 0.86
N GLN A 55 -6.53 -16.66 1.26
CA GLN A 55 -5.57 -16.65 2.37
C GLN A 55 -4.31 -15.87 2.01
N ASP A 56 -3.82 -16.01 0.78
CA ASP A 56 -2.65 -15.28 0.30
C ASP A 56 -2.95 -13.77 0.16
N LEU A 57 -4.15 -13.40 -0.29
CA LEU A 57 -4.61 -12.00 -0.30
C LEU A 57 -4.65 -11.40 1.11
N LEU A 58 -5.27 -12.12 2.07
CA LEU A 58 -5.30 -11.66 3.45
C LEU A 58 -3.89 -11.55 4.05
N GLY A 59 -3.02 -12.52 3.76
CA GLY A 59 -1.63 -12.51 4.17
C GLY A 59 -0.86 -11.31 3.62
N ALA A 60 -1.03 -10.98 2.34
CA ALA A 60 -0.46 -9.81 1.70
C ALA A 60 -0.94 -8.50 2.36
N LEU A 61 -2.24 -8.38 2.65
CA LEU A 61 -2.80 -7.23 3.36
C LEU A 61 -2.20 -7.07 4.76
N VAL A 62 -2.14 -8.16 5.52
CA VAL A 62 -1.56 -8.17 6.87
C VAL A 62 -0.07 -7.81 6.84
N ALA A 63 0.67 -8.36 5.87
CA ALA A 63 2.09 -8.07 5.69
C ALA A 63 2.32 -6.58 5.40
N HIS A 64 1.48 -5.97 4.57
CA HIS A 64 1.57 -4.54 4.26
C HIS A 64 1.13 -3.67 5.44
N TRP A 65 0.06 -4.04 6.16
CA TRP A 65 -0.34 -3.38 7.41
C TRP A 65 0.80 -3.39 8.43
N ARG A 66 1.53 -4.50 8.59
CA ARG A 66 2.71 -4.58 9.48
C ARG A 66 3.77 -3.54 9.09
N LEU A 67 4.01 -3.33 7.80
CA LEU A 67 4.93 -2.29 7.31
C LEU A 67 4.43 -0.87 7.64
N MET A 68 3.11 -0.65 7.60
CA MET A 68 2.48 0.63 7.94
C MET A 68 2.55 0.99 9.42
N ARG A 69 2.71 0.02 10.34
CA ARG A 69 2.58 0.26 11.79
C ARG A 69 3.52 1.34 12.30
N GLU A 70 4.74 1.38 11.78
CA GLU A 70 5.78 2.30 12.25
C GLU A 70 6.39 3.04 11.07
N ARG A 71 6.20 4.36 11.04
CA ARG A 71 6.86 5.23 10.07
C ARG A 71 6.97 6.64 10.63
N ARG A 72 8.16 7.24 10.51
CA ARG A 72 8.39 8.63 10.91
C ARG A 72 7.92 9.60 9.82
N LEU A 73 7.63 10.83 10.21
CA LEU A 73 7.30 11.89 9.25
C LEU A 73 8.48 12.10 8.27
N GLY A 74 8.18 12.18 6.98
CA GLY A 74 9.18 12.32 5.91
C GLY A 74 9.93 11.03 5.54
N GLU A 75 9.73 9.94 6.28
CA GLU A 75 10.27 8.63 5.93
C GLU A 75 9.34 7.94 4.91
N ALA A 76 9.93 7.21 3.97
CA ALA A 76 9.25 6.19 3.17
C ALA A 76 9.72 4.80 3.61
N LYS A 77 8.79 3.89 3.83
CA LYS A 77 9.09 2.46 4.05
C LYS A 77 8.97 1.74 2.73
N VAL A 78 9.99 0.97 2.37
CA VAL A 78 10.00 0.12 1.17
C VAL A 78 10.46 -1.27 1.56
N ARG A 79 9.75 -2.30 1.10
CA ARG A 79 10.14 -3.70 1.24
C ARG A 79 10.03 -4.40 -0.12
N VAL A 80 11.06 -5.13 -0.50
CA VAL A 80 11.05 -5.96 -1.72
C VAL A 80 11.43 -7.39 -1.36
N TYR A 81 10.55 -8.34 -1.65
CA TYR A 81 10.72 -9.72 -1.21
C TYR A 81 9.92 -10.71 -2.05
N ASN A 82 10.24 -11.99 -1.87
CA ASN A 82 9.57 -13.12 -2.49
C ASN A 82 8.79 -13.88 -1.40
N PRO A 83 7.48 -13.68 -1.26
CA PRO A 83 6.72 -14.29 -0.16
C PRO A 83 6.69 -15.81 -0.27
N ASP A 84 6.89 -16.46 0.87
CA ASP A 84 6.74 -17.90 1.05
C ASP A 84 5.99 -18.20 2.35
N GLN A 85 5.37 -19.37 2.39
CA GLN A 85 4.48 -19.77 3.47
C GLN A 85 5.18 -19.86 4.84
N GLU A 86 6.46 -20.26 4.87
CA GLU A 86 7.17 -20.56 6.11
C GLU A 86 7.65 -19.28 6.81
N GLU A 87 8.25 -18.36 6.06
CA GLU A 87 8.79 -17.11 6.61
C GLU A 87 7.71 -16.02 6.71
N HIS A 88 6.83 -15.94 5.71
CA HIS A 88 5.92 -14.80 5.55
C HIS A 88 4.47 -15.11 5.96
N GLY A 89 4.12 -16.40 6.07
CA GLY A 89 2.75 -16.84 6.36
C GLY A 89 1.79 -16.76 5.16
N TRP A 90 2.31 -16.39 3.99
CA TRP A 90 1.59 -16.31 2.72
C TRP A 90 2.58 -16.44 1.57
N ARG A 91 2.10 -16.77 0.37
CA ARG A 91 2.96 -16.99 -0.80
C ARG A 91 2.49 -16.21 -2.00
N SER A 92 3.46 -15.88 -2.86
CA SER A 92 3.20 -15.42 -4.22
C SER A 92 4.18 -16.05 -5.20
N ARG A 93 3.74 -16.18 -6.45
CA ARG A 93 4.64 -16.53 -7.56
C ARG A 93 5.48 -15.35 -8.02
N ASP A 94 5.11 -14.14 -7.60
CA ASP A 94 5.71 -12.88 -8.00
C ASP A 94 6.67 -12.35 -6.93
N THR A 95 7.48 -11.37 -7.32
CA THR A 95 8.20 -10.52 -6.37
C THR A 95 7.29 -9.38 -5.95
N ILE A 96 7.25 -9.11 -4.67
CA ILE A 96 6.38 -8.11 -4.07
C ILE A 96 7.20 -6.88 -3.71
N VAL A 97 6.76 -5.72 -4.19
CA VAL A 97 7.27 -4.41 -3.81
C VAL A 97 6.18 -3.71 -2.99
N GLU A 98 6.44 -3.46 -1.72
CA GLU A 98 5.55 -2.71 -0.83
C GLU A 98 6.16 -1.36 -0.49
N VAL A 99 5.33 -0.32 -0.51
CA VAL A 99 5.71 1.06 -0.22
C VAL A 99 4.66 1.68 0.68
N VAL A 100 5.11 2.29 1.78
CA VAL A 100 4.32 3.20 2.61
C VAL A 100 5.04 4.53 2.66
N ALA A 101 4.46 5.55 2.03
CA ALA A 101 5.05 6.88 1.94
C ALA A 101 3.97 7.95 2.11
N GLN A 102 4.40 9.19 2.32
CA GLN A 102 3.50 10.33 2.20
C GLN A 102 2.91 10.37 0.78
N ASP A 103 1.60 10.60 0.67
CA ASP A 103 0.96 10.73 -0.64
C ASP A 103 1.45 11.99 -1.37
N MET A 104 1.80 11.82 -2.65
CA MET A 104 2.34 12.88 -3.49
C MET A 104 2.11 12.62 -4.98
N PRO A 105 2.05 13.66 -5.82
CA PRO A 105 1.84 13.53 -7.26
C PRO A 105 2.86 12.60 -7.91
N PHE A 106 2.41 11.84 -8.91
CA PHE A 106 3.24 10.97 -9.75
C PHE A 106 3.95 9.81 -9.03
N LEU A 107 3.68 9.56 -7.75
CA LEU A 107 4.38 8.52 -6.99
C LEU A 107 4.24 7.12 -7.61
N VAL A 108 3.01 6.66 -7.82
CA VAL A 108 2.72 5.33 -8.39
C VAL A 108 3.26 5.22 -9.82
N ASP A 109 3.06 6.25 -10.64
CA ASP A 109 3.50 6.27 -12.04
C ASP A 109 5.03 6.23 -12.16
N SER A 110 5.73 6.98 -11.30
CA SER A 110 7.20 7.03 -11.31
C SER A 110 7.82 5.71 -10.87
N ILE A 111 7.28 5.08 -9.82
CA ILE A 111 7.71 3.74 -9.41
C ILE A 111 7.47 2.75 -10.55
N SER A 112 6.26 2.77 -11.14
CA SER A 112 5.89 1.88 -12.23
C SER A 112 6.81 2.06 -13.45
N ALA A 113 7.12 3.31 -13.82
CA ALA A 113 8.02 3.63 -14.90
C ALA A 113 9.44 3.10 -14.65
N ALA A 114 9.97 3.26 -13.43
CA ALA A 114 11.31 2.77 -13.07
C ALA A 114 11.41 1.24 -13.13
N LEU A 115 10.37 0.54 -12.67
CA LEU A 115 10.28 -0.92 -12.76
C LEU A 115 10.20 -1.39 -14.22
N ASN A 116 9.36 -0.76 -15.03
CA ASN A 116 9.23 -1.05 -16.45
C ASN A 116 10.54 -0.79 -17.22
N GLN A 117 11.31 0.25 -16.86
CA GLN A 117 12.63 0.52 -17.45
C GLN A 117 13.66 -0.57 -17.14
N ARG A 118 13.49 -1.32 -16.04
CA ARG A 118 14.27 -2.52 -15.73
C ARG A 118 13.75 -3.77 -16.45
N GLY A 119 12.74 -3.64 -17.31
CA GLY A 119 12.10 -4.75 -18.01
C GLY A 119 11.19 -5.59 -17.12
N LEU A 120 10.84 -5.12 -15.93
CA LEU A 120 9.99 -5.86 -14.99
C LEU A 120 8.52 -5.64 -15.32
N ALA A 121 7.84 -6.69 -15.78
CA ALA A 121 6.40 -6.64 -15.98
C ALA A 121 5.68 -6.53 -14.63
N ILE A 122 4.85 -5.49 -14.47
CA ILE A 122 3.95 -5.31 -13.34
C ILE A 122 2.65 -6.06 -13.65
N LYS A 123 2.31 -7.05 -12.82
CA LYS A 123 1.15 -7.92 -12.99
C LYS A 123 -0.07 -7.44 -12.21
N LEU A 124 0.16 -6.84 -11.04
CA LEU A 124 -0.89 -6.28 -10.19
C LEU A 124 -0.36 -5.04 -9.48
N THR A 125 -1.20 -4.00 -9.43
CA THR A 125 -0.93 -2.74 -8.73
C THR A 125 -2.07 -2.47 -7.76
N ILE A 126 -1.75 -2.40 -6.47
CA ILE A 126 -2.67 -2.02 -5.40
C ILE A 126 -2.12 -0.74 -4.79
N HIS A 127 -2.86 0.37 -4.81
CA HIS A 127 -2.34 1.67 -4.38
C HIS A 127 -3.38 2.58 -3.68
N PRO A 128 -4.10 2.08 -2.67
CA PRO A 128 -4.97 2.94 -1.87
C PRO A 128 -4.19 4.07 -1.19
N VAL A 129 -4.89 5.17 -0.94
CA VAL A 129 -4.43 6.28 -0.11
C VAL A 129 -5.29 6.32 1.15
N PHE A 130 -4.63 6.44 2.31
CA PHE A 130 -5.30 6.51 3.60
C PHE A 130 -4.97 7.82 4.30
N GLY A 131 -5.97 8.45 4.91
CA GLY A 131 -5.68 9.39 5.98
C GLY A 131 -5.19 8.61 7.19
N VAL A 132 -4.19 9.12 7.89
CA VAL A 132 -3.68 8.48 9.10
C VAL A 132 -3.56 9.43 10.27
N SER A 133 -3.54 8.87 11.48
CA SER A 133 -3.04 9.54 12.68
C SER A 133 -1.93 8.70 13.28
N ARG A 134 -0.79 9.32 13.59
CA ARG A 134 0.37 8.68 14.21
C ARG A 134 0.73 9.39 15.51
N ASP A 135 1.31 8.67 16.46
CA ASP A 135 1.92 9.30 17.62
C ASP A 135 3.32 9.85 17.34
N SER A 136 3.91 10.50 18.34
CA SER A 136 5.25 11.11 18.25
C SER A 136 6.36 10.11 17.93
N ASN A 137 6.14 8.81 18.12
CA ASN A 137 7.11 7.76 17.78
C ASN A 137 6.92 7.24 16.35
N GLY A 138 5.90 7.71 15.63
CA GLY A 138 5.55 7.24 14.29
C GLY A 138 4.63 6.02 14.28
N THR A 139 4.07 5.64 15.43
CA THR A 139 3.18 4.49 15.56
C THR A 139 1.79 4.84 15.04
N LEU A 140 1.23 4.01 14.16
CA LEU A 140 -0.13 4.16 13.64
C LEU A 140 -1.16 4.06 14.77
N LYS A 141 -1.94 5.13 14.98
CA LYS A 141 -3.04 5.19 15.94
C LYS A 141 -4.39 4.88 15.28
N ALA A 142 -4.65 5.50 14.13
CA ALA A 142 -5.92 5.38 13.44
C ALA A 142 -5.78 5.54 11.93
N LEU A 143 -6.69 4.90 11.22
CA LEU A 143 -6.95 5.09 9.79
C LEU A 143 -8.24 5.89 9.64
N GLN A 144 -8.27 6.79 8.66
CA GLN A 144 -9.41 7.65 8.37
C GLN A 144 -9.59 7.80 6.86
N ASP A 145 -10.81 8.16 6.45
CA ASP A 145 -11.07 8.53 5.07
C ASP A 145 -10.21 9.75 4.69
N THR A 146 -9.69 9.77 3.47
CA THR A 146 -8.87 10.89 2.97
C THR A 146 -9.63 12.21 3.00
N LYS A 147 -10.96 12.18 2.87
CA LYS A 147 -11.83 13.37 3.01
C LYS A 147 -11.95 13.88 4.45
N SER A 148 -11.77 12.99 5.42
CA SER A 148 -11.82 13.31 6.85
C SER A 148 -10.45 13.67 7.41
N ALA A 149 -9.39 13.48 6.63
CA ALA A 149 -8.06 13.93 7.00
C ALA A 149 -8.01 15.46 6.98
N GLY A 150 -7.79 16.07 8.16
CA GLY A 150 -7.75 17.53 8.31
C GLY A 150 -6.62 18.17 7.50
N GLU A 151 -5.51 17.46 7.29
CA GLU A 151 -4.41 17.91 6.45
C GLU A 151 -4.04 16.86 5.39
N LEU A 152 -3.86 17.29 4.14
CA LEU A 152 -3.36 16.44 3.04
C LEU A 152 -1.96 15.87 3.34
N SER A 153 -1.18 16.51 4.22
CA SER A 153 0.11 16.03 4.74
C SER A 153 0.00 14.73 5.55
N SER A 154 -1.20 14.40 6.04
CA SER A 154 -1.49 13.21 6.82
C SER A 154 -2.02 12.05 5.96
N CYS A 155 -2.01 12.20 4.64
CA CYS A 155 -2.36 11.15 3.70
C CYS A 155 -1.12 10.32 3.35
N GLU A 156 -1.30 9.00 3.33
CA GLU A 156 -0.25 8.03 3.04
C GLU A 156 -0.66 7.16 1.86
N ALA A 157 0.23 7.08 0.88
CA ALA A 157 0.13 6.13 -0.20
C ALA A 157 0.65 4.77 0.29
N VAL A 158 -0.18 3.75 0.13
CA VAL A 158 0.10 2.36 0.52
C VAL A 158 0.09 1.54 -0.77
N ILE A 159 1.27 1.32 -1.34
CA ILE A 159 1.42 0.78 -2.70
C ILE A 159 2.03 -0.62 -2.62
N GLN A 160 1.34 -1.60 -3.18
CA GLN A 160 1.86 -2.95 -3.39
C GLN A 160 1.85 -3.28 -4.88
N LEU A 161 3.00 -3.63 -5.42
CA LEU A 161 3.19 -4.03 -6.80
C LEU A 161 3.64 -5.49 -6.83
N HIS A 162 3.00 -6.29 -7.68
CA HIS A 162 3.42 -7.65 -7.99
C HIS A 162 4.17 -7.59 -9.31
N VAL A 163 5.47 -7.86 -9.28
CA VAL A 163 6.33 -7.85 -10.46
C VAL A 163 6.84 -9.25 -10.78
N GLU A 164 7.29 -9.44 -12.01
CA GLU A 164 7.95 -10.67 -12.41
C GLU A 164 9.01 -11.12 -11.40
N ARG A 165 8.98 -12.41 -11.04
CA ARG A 165 9.81 -13.00 -9.99
C ARG A 165 11.30 -12.74 -10.23
N GLN A 166 11.93 -12.11 -9.26
CA GLN A 166 13.35 -11.81 -9.24
C GLN A 166 14.13 -12.80 -8.37
N PRO A 167 15.39 -13.08 -8.71
CA PRO A 167 16.28 -13.87 -7.86
C PRO A 167 16.64 -13.07 -6.60
N HIS A 168 16.99 -13.77 -5.52
CA HIS A 168 17.17 -13.17 -4.20
C HIS A 168 18.24 -12.07 -4.18
N GLU A 169 19.32 -12.25 -4.93
CA GLU A 169 20.42 -11.30 -5.06
C GLU A 169 20.02 -9.96 -5.71
N ALA A 170 18.92 -9.92 -6.48
CA ALA A 170 18.45 -8.71 -7.14
C ALA A 170 17.48 -7.87 -6.27
N LEU A 171 16.97 -8.43 -5.17
CA LEU A 171 15.91 -7.80 -4.37
C LEU A 171 16.39 -6.52 -3.68
N ALA A 172 17.63 -6.52 -3.18
CA ALA A 172 18.21 -5.34 -2.51
C ALA A 172 18.39 -4.17 -3.49
N ASP A 173 18.88 -4.44 -4.70
CA ASP A 173 19.05 -3.43 -5.75
C ASP A 173 17.69 -2.88 -6.21
N LEU A 174 16.67 -3.74 -6.31
CA LEU A 174 15.32 -3.32 -6.65
C LEU A 174 14.70 -2.44 -5.56
N GLN A 175 14.92 -2.79 -4.28
CA GLN A 175 14.50 -1.94 -3.16
C GLN A 175 15.17 -0.57 -3.20
N GLN A 176 16.49 -0.52 -3.45
CA GLN A 176 17.22 0.74 -3.56
C GLN A 176 16.74 1.61 -4.72
N LEU A 177 16.43 1.00 -5.88
CA LEU A 177 15.82 1.68 -7.01
C LEU A 177 14.52 2.39 -6.61
N VAL A 178 13.60 1.65 -5.97
CA VAL A 178 12.30 2.19 -5.55
C VAL A 178 12.47 3.31 -4.52
N VAL A 179 13.37 3.14 -3.55
CA VAL A 179 13.70 4.19 -2.57
C VAL A 179 14.23 5.45 -3.25
N GLY A 180 15.13 5.32 -4.23
CA GLY A 180 15.68 6.44 -4.99
C GLY A 180 14.59 7.22 -5.73
N VAL A 181 13.71 6.50 -6.44
CA VAL A 181 12.58 7.10 -7.17
C VAL A 181 11.64 7.87 -6.24
N ILE A 182 11.32 7.32 -5.07
CA ILE A 182 10.49 8.01 -4.07
C ILE A 182 11.16 9.31 -3.60
N GLY A 183 12.49 9.28 -3.40
CA GLY A 183 13.27 10.47 -3.08
C GLY A 183 13.21 11.54 -4.16
N ASP A 184 13.37 11.16 -5.43
CA ASP A 184 13.31 12.07 -6.57
C ASP A 184 11.92 12.71 -6.70
N VAL A 185 10.85 11.93 -6.57
CA VAL A 185 9.47 12.43 -6.59
C VAL A 185 9.21 13.39 -5.42
N SER A 186 9.69 13.08 -4.23
CA SER A 186 9.54 13.94 -3.05
C SER A 186 10.20 15.30 -3.26
N LEU A 187 11.41 15.32 -3.83
CA LEU A 187 12.11 16.56 -4.14
C LEU A 187 11.39 17.36 -5.24
N ALA A 188 10.98 16.68 -6.32
CA ALA A 188 10.33 17.30 -7.47
C ALA A 188 8.95 17.87 -7.15
N THR A 189 8.27 17.35 -6.12
CA THR A 189 6.92 17.76 -5.77
C THR A 189 6.84 18.57 -4.48
N SER A 190 7.94 18.87 -3.79
CA SER A 190 7.90 19.44 -2.43
C SER A 190 7.05 20.71 -2.21
N ASP A 191 6.75 21.49 -3.25
CA ASP A 191 5.91 22.68 -3.23
C ASP A 191 4.50 22.50 -3.81
N TRP A 192 4.17 21.31 -4.35
CA TRP A 192 2.95 21.02 -5.09
C TRP A 192 1.67 21.41 -4.33
N LEU A 193 1.63 21.06 -3.03
CA LEU A 193 0.45 21.30 -2.21
C LEU A 193 0.22 22.79 -1.99
N LYS A 194 1.29 23.56 -1.82
CA LYS A 194 1.21 25.02 -1.67
C LYS A 194 0.67 25.67 -2.96
N MET A 195 1.14 25.20 -4.12
CA MET A 195 0.65 25.67 -5.41
C MET A 195 -0.81 25.33 -5.63
N LYS A 196 -1.23 24.10 -5.31
CA LYS A 196 -2.63 23.66 -5.43
C LYS A 196 -3.56 24.51 -4.56
N LEU A 197 -3.24 24.67 -3.28
CA LEU A 197 -4.05 25.48 -2.36
C LEU A 197 -4.15 26.94 -2.79
N LEU A 198 -3.08 27.50 -3.36
CA LEU A 198 -3.10 28.84 -3.93
C LEU A 198 -4.02 28.93 -5.15
N ALA A 199 -3.98 27.94 -6.05
CA ALA A 199 -4.85 27.88 -7.21
C ALA A 199 -6.33 27.76 -6.83
N GLU A 200 -6.66 26.88 -5.87
CA GLU A 200 -8.02 26.71 -5.35
C GLU A 200 -8.55 27.99 -4.69
N LYS A 201 -7.68 28.76 -4.02
CA LYS A 201 -8.04 30.05 -3.46
C LYS A 201 -8.37 31.08 -4.54
N ILE A 202 -7.57 31.15 -5.60
CA ILE A 202 -7.80 32.09 -6.72
C ILE A 202 -9.08 31.76 -7.47
N GLU A 203 -9.44 30.47 -7.62
CA GLU A 203 -10.68 30.06 -8.28
C GLU A 203 -11.95 30.47 -7.51
N GLN A 204 -11.83 30.73 -6.21
CA GLN A 204 -12.94 31.12 -5.33
C GLN A 204 -13.10 32.65 -5.19
N GLU A 205 -12.21 33.46 -5.77
CA GLU A 205 -12.23 34.93 -5.80
C GLU A 205 -12.78 35.47 -7.13
#